data_AF-A0A552UUS3-F1
#
_entry.id   AF-A0A552UUS3-F1
#
_cell.length_a   1.000
_cell.length_b   1.000
_cell.length_c   1.000
_cell.angle_alpha   90.00
_cell.angle_beta   90.00
_cell.angle_gamma   90.00
#
_symmetry.space_group_name_H-M   'P 1'
#
loop_
_entity.id
_entity.type
_entity.pdbx_description
1 polymer ?
#
loop_
_entity_poly.entity_id
_entity_poly.type
_entity_poly.pdbx_seq_one_letter_code
_entity_poly.pdbx_strand_id
1 'polypeptide(L)'
;MRILKITAITILVLIILLLLANFGVSYYIEKKLPEIIKKEKDFPYSINYTDLDIDVIGGSFTMHNAALAPKDSIAAAVKNGVFGKIGSIGVSGVSLWQFFKHDRIVASSVTIDKPEIILYHREKKYSVEDDIEKPFKNAVKTGSLIITNGSFKMLDTNKGFKIKASNVNFNLYKISVDSSTVDDNIPVRYRDYRFTCDSLFYNAGPYYTITANKLVSTDSTLSIADFKMTPKQTRKQFSNSLPKELDQFNLKAAKIDIPKLDWGFVRDTLYVHTPEVVLNNIYANIYRSKEPNDDLSRKKLYSELLRSVKFDLKADKILIKNSLVVYEEQLNFSKPAAKVTFSKFYATVANAYSPVNKDKLPRTTIDVECLFMKSAPLKVSWSFNTPDVSDAFTITGSLKNIKTEEVNPVSKPLMNATTTGDINEVRFVFNGNRENATGTFAIDYDDLKVGIYKKDGKKKNKVVSALGNLLVKNDTDGELKKVNVAVSRSKDKSVFNFLWKFVMEGLKQTVLPKIVT
;
A
#
# COMPACT_ATOMS: atom_id res chain seq x y z
N MET A 1 -29.19 65.08 35.95
CA MET A 1 -29.08 63.95 36.91
C MET A 1 -30.23 62.92 36.83
N ARG A 2 -31.50 63.32 36.74
CA ARG A 2 -32.65 62.38 36.76
C ARG A 2 -32.68 61.43 35.54
N ILE A 3 -32.37 61.94 34.34
CA ILE A 3 -32.27 61.15 33.10
C ILE A 3 -31.13 60.13 33.20
N LEU A 4 -29.95 60.53 33.70
CA LEU A 4 -28.80 59.64 33.90
C LEU A 4 -29.10 58.46 34.84
N LYS A 5 -29.87 58.70 35.92
CA LYS A 5 -30.29 57.64 36.85
C LYS A 5 -31.29 56.68 36.21
N ILE A 6 -32.25 57.18 35.44
CA ILE A 6 -33.22 56.33 34.74
C ILE A 6 -32.51 55.49 33.68
N THR A 7 -31.63 56.08 32.87
CA THR A 7 -30.83 55.31 31.89
C THR A 7 -29.94 54.26 32.57
N ALA A 8 -29.31 54.59 33.71
CA ALA A 8 -28.50 53.62 34.44
C ALA A 8 -29.33 52.45 35.01
N ILE A 9 -30.52 52.73 35.54
CA ILE A 9 -31.44 51.69 36.04
C ILE A 9 -31.95 50.83 34.87
N THR A 10 -32.31 51.43 33.74
CA THR A 10 -32.75 50.70 32.55
C THR A 10 -31.64 49.79 32.02
N ILE A 11 -30.40 50.28 31.94
CA ILE A 11 -29.23 49.48 31.54
C ILE A 11 -28.99 48.34 32.53
N LEU A 12 -29.05 48.61 33.84
CA LEU A 12 -28.87 47.58 34.88
C LEU A 12 -29.95 46.49 34.80
N VAL A 13 -31.22 46.87 34.60
CA VAL A 13 -32.33 45.92 34.42
C VAL A 13 -32.14 45.08 33.15
N LEU A 14 -31.71 45.69 32.05
CA LEU A 14 -31.36 44.99 30.81
C LEU A 14 -30.22 44.00 31.02
N ILE A 15 -29.16 44.39 31.76
CA ILE A 15 -28.04 43.51 32.09
C ILE A 15 -28.52 42.33 32.96
N ILE A 16 -29.35 42.57 33.97
CA ILE A 16 -29.90 41.51 34.83
C ILE A 16 -30.79 40.57 34.02
N LEU A 17 -31.64 41.09 33.14
CA LEU A 17 -32.47 40.27 32.24
C LEU A 17 -31.63 39.45 31.28
N LEU A 18 -30.54 40.02 30.73
CA LEU A 18 -29.58 39.30 29.90
C LEU A 18 -28.88 38.18 30.68
N LEU A 19 -28.48 38.43 31.92
CA LEU A 19 -27.86 37.41 32.79
C LEU A 19 -28.84 36.29 33.15
N LEU A 20 -30.09 36.62 33.48
CA LEU A 20 -31.15 35.65 33.77
C LEU A 20 -31.53 34.84 32.53
N ALA A 21 -31.62 35.48 31.36
CA ALA A 21 -31.86 34.80 30.09
C ALA A 21 -30.70 33.87 29.73
N ASN A 22 -29.45 34.32 29.91
CA ASN A 22 -28.26 33.50 29.72
C ASN A 22 -28.28 32.26 30.64
N PHE A 23 -28.53 32.45 31.94
CA PHE A 23 -28.65 31.35 32.90
C PHE A 23 -29.79 30.38 32.54
N GLY A 24 -30.97 30.90 32.19
CA GLY A 24 -32.13 30.09 31.82
C GLY A 24 -31.91 29.27 30.54
N VAL A 25 -31.23 29.85 29.54
CA VAL A 25 -30.86 29.16 28.32
C VAL A 25 -29.81 28.08 28.59
N SER A 26 -28.76 28.38 29.35
CA SER A 26 -27.75 27.38 29.74
C SER A 26 -28.38 26.20 30.47
N TYR A 27 -29.24 26.47 31.47
CA TYR A 27 -29.95 25.43 32.21
C TYR A 27 -30.84 24.57 31.32
N TYR A 28 -31.55 25.19 30.36
CA TYR A 28 -32.38 24.47 29.41
C TYR A 28 -31.54 23.56 28.51
N ILE A 29 -30.43 24.07 27.94
CA ILE A 29 -29.54 23.30 27.07
C ILE A 29 -28.95 22.11 27.85
N GLU A 30 -28.51 22.32 29.08
CA GLU A 30 -27.96 21.26 29.94
C GLU A 30 -28.95 20.11 30.18
N LYS A 31 -30.25 20.43 30.34
CA LYS A 31 -31.31 19.42 30.48
C LYS A 31 -31.71 18.78 29.15
N LYS A 32 -31.79 19.57 28.08
CA LYS A 32 -32.36 19.12 26.79
C LYS A 32 -31.34 18.38 25.92
N LEU A 33 -30.06 18.73 25.99
CA LEU A 33 -29.01 18.13 25.18
C LEU A 33 -28.90 16.60 25.37
N PRO A 34 -28.89 16.05 26.62
CA PRO A 34 -28.96 14.61 26.83
C PRO A 34 -30.20 13.95 26.22
N GLU A 35 -31.36 14.61 26.26
CA GLU A 35 -32.60 14.08 25.69
C GLU A 35 -32.50 13.98 24.17
N ILE A 36 -32.00 15.02 23.49
CA ILE A 36 -31.84 15.03 22.04
C ILE A 36 -30.89 13.90 21.59
N ILE A 37 -29.74 13.75 22.26
CA ILE A 37 -28.77 12.70 21.95
C ILE A 37 -29.34 11.29 22.20
N LYS A 38 -30.14 11.10 23.27
CA LYS A 38 -30.73 9.80 23.61
C LYS A 38 -31.95 9.44 22.76
N LYS A 39 -32.74 10.43 22.35
CA LYS A 39 -34.02 10.29 21.62
C LYS A 39 -33.83 9.84 20.17
N GLU A 40 -32.63 10.00 19.62
CA GLU A 40 -32.31 9.47 18.29
C GLU A 40 -32.30 7.94 18.32
N LYS A 41 -33.42 7.36 17.86
CA LYS A 41 -33.66 5.91 17.89
C LYS A 41 -32.74 5.17 16.93
N ASP A 42 -32.38 5.81 15.83
CA ASP A 42 -31.55 5.22 14.77
C ASP A 42 -30.05 5.32 15.09
N PHE A 43 -29.64 6.07 16.12
CA PHE A 43 -28.24 6.15 16.54
C PHE A 43 -27.89 4.99 17.49
N PRO A 44 -27.03 4.02 17.08
CA PRO A 44 -26.81 2.78 17.84
C PRO A 44 -25.86 2.94 19.03
N TYR A 45 -25.33 4.14 19.25
CA TYR A 45 -24.36 4.44 20.31
C TYR A 45 -24.93 5.39 21.36
N SER A 46 -24.50 5.24 22.60
CA SER A 46 -24.71 6.19 23.69
C SER A 46 -23.47 7.05 23.87
N ILE A 47 -23.68 8.35 24.06
CA ILE A 47 -22.63 9.30 24.45
C ILE A 47 -22.93 9.77 25.87
N ASN A 48 -21.97 9.60 26.77
CA ASN A 48 -21.97 10.13 28.13
C ASN A 48 -20.82 11.14 28.27
N TYR A 49 -20.88 12.03 29.25
CA TYR A 49 -19.84 13.03 29.56
C TYR A 49 -19.90 13.40 31.05
N THR A 50 -18.83 13.99 31.59
CA THR A 50 -18.79 14.42 33.00
C THR A 50 -19.25 15.85 33.17
N ASP A 51 -18.76 16.74 32.31
CA ASP A 51 -18.97 18.18 32.43
C ASP A 51 -19.41 18.77 31.09
N LEU A 52 -20.22 19.83 31.14
CA LEU A 52 -20.75 20.54 29.99
C LEU A 52 -20.58 22.05 30.19
N ASP A 53 -19.69 22.65 29.42
CA ASP A 53 -19.53 24.10 29.37
C ASP A 53 -20.42 24.65 28.26
N ILE A 54 -21.20 25.70 28.55
CA ILE A 54 -22.12 26.32 27.59
C ILE A 54 -21.82 27.82 27.52
N ASP A 55 -21.46 28.28 26.32
CA ASP A 55 -21.39 29.70 25.97
C ASP A 55 -22.58 30.05 25.07
N VAL A 56 -23.63 30.60 25.68
CA VAL A 56 -24.87 30.96 24.98
C VAL A 56 -24.63 32.13 24.02
N ILE A 57 -23.79 33.10 24.40
CA ILE A 57 -23.51 34.30 23.61
C ILE A 57 -22.69 33.92 22.38
N GLY A 58 -21.65 33.10 22.57
CA GLY A 58 -20.85 32.54 21.49
C GLY A 58 -21.53 31.42 20.71
N GLY A 59 -22.69 30.94 21.17
CA GLY A 59 -23.45 29.86 20.55
C GLY A 59 -22.64 28.57 20.47
N SER A 60 -22.03 28.16 21.58
CA SER A 60 -21.17 26.97 21.63
C SER A 60 -21.35 26.20 22.93
N PHE A 61 -21.00 24.91 22.88
CA PHE A 61 -20.88 24.09 24.08
C PHE A 61 -19.74 23.10 23.95
N THR A 62 -19.17 22.69 25.09
CA THR A 62 -18.08 21.69 25.15
C THR A 62 -18.41 20.63 26.18
N MET A 63 -18.45 19.37 25.73
CA MET A 63 -18.55 18.19 26.60
C MET A 63 -17.15 17.69 26.95
N HIS A 64 -16.84 17.57 28.24
CA HIS A 64 -15.54 17.06 28.72
C HIS A 64 -15.64 15.60 29.17
N ASN A 65 -14.54 14.87 28.99
CA ASN A 65 -14.39 13.47 29.35
C ASN A 65 -15.53 12.59 28.80
N ALA A 66 -15.86 12.79 27.53
CA ALA A 66 -16.94 12.06 26.89
C ALA A 66 -16.58 10.58 26.68
N ALA A 67 -17.58 9.71 26.75
CA ALA A 67 -17.48 8.28 26.52
C ALA A 67 -18.52 7.83 25.50
N LEU A 68 -18.08 7.09 24.50
CA LEU A 68 -18.89 6.48 23.45
C LEU A 68 -18.94 4.97 23.68
N ALA A 69 -20.14 4.39 23.66
CA ALA A 69 -20.33 2.94 23.73
C ALA A 69 -21.60 2.53 22.97
N PRO A 70 -21.71 1.28 22.48
CA PRO A 70 -22.96 0.77 21.89
C PRO A 70 -24.08 0.71 22.92
N LYS A 71 -25.31 1.09 22.56
CA LYS A 71 -26.47 1.08 23.47
C LYS A 71 -26.77 -0.33 24.03
N ASP A 72 -26.52 -1.37 23.23
CA ASP A 72 -26.80 -2.77 23.60
C ASP A 72 -25.69 -3.43 24.43
N SER A 73 -24.57 -2.73 24.67
CA SER A 73 -23.37 -3.30 25.33
C SER A 73 -23.51 -3.50 26.84
N ILE A 74 -24.60 -3.03 27.45
CA ILE A 74 -24.88 -3.17 28.89
C ILE A 74 -25.44 -4.57 29.22
N ALA A 75 -26.05 -5.26 28.25
CA ALA A 75 -26.77 -6.52 28.49
C ALA A 75 -25.94 -7.80 28.28
N ALA A 76 -24.81 -7.73 27.56
CA ALA A 76 -23.97 -8.88 27.28
C ALA A 76 -22.52 -8.53 27.60
N ALA A 77 -21.83 -9.36 28.39
CA ALA A 77 -20.40 -9.24 28.72
C ALA A 77 -19.45 -9.36 27.50
N VAL A 78 -19.92 -9.04 26.29
CA VAL A 78 -19.24 -9.13 25.00
C VAL A 78 -19.08 -7.70 24.45
N LYS A 79 -17.83 -7.23 24.39
CA LYS A 79 -17.48 -5.95 23.77
C LYS A 79 -17.58 -6.09 22.25
N ASN A 80 -18.71 -5.66 21.67
CA ASN A 80 -18.94 -5.60 20.23
C ASN A 80 -19.18 -4.16 19.80
N GLY A 81 -18.61 -3.72 18.67
CA GLY A 81 -18.80 -2.36 18.13
C GLY A 81 -17.72 -1.35 18.54
N VAL A 82 -18.06 -0.06 18.42
CA VAL A 82 -17.15 1.08 18.65
C VAL A 82 -17.27 1.55 20.10
N PHE A 83 -16.13 1.63 20.78
CA PHE A 83 -16.00 2.27 22.08
C PHE A 83 -15.04 3.45 21.96
N GLY A 84 -15.32 4.53 22.69
CA GLY A 84 -14.50 5.73 22.66
C GLY A 84 -14.35 6.33 24.04
N LYS A 85 -13.14 6.77 24.38
CA LYS A 85 -12.92 7.81 25.41
C LYS A 85 -12.48 9.06 24.70
N ILE A 86 -13.02 10.20 25.06
CA ILE A 86 -12.82 11.44 24.32
C ILE A 86 -12.50 12.54 25.33
N GLY A 87 -11.39 13.24 25.14
CA GLY A 87 -10.99 14.32 26.04
C GLY A 87 -12.03 15.44 26.06
N SER A 88 -12.37 15.96 24.88
CA SER A 88 -13.48 16.91 24.75
C SER A 88 -14.17 16.83 23.38
N ILE A 89 -15.45 17.20 23.36
CA ILE A 89 -16.24 17.42 22.14
C ILE A 89 -16.76 18.85 22.21
N GLY A 90 -16.16 19.73 21.41
CA GLY A 90 -16.60 21.11 21.24
C GLY A 90 -17.54 21.24 20.04
N VAL A 91 -18.63 21.98 20.21
CA VAL A 91 -19.57 22.31 19.15
C VAL A 91 -19.73 23.83 19.11
N SER A 92 -19.44 24.44 17.96
CA SER A 92 -19.45 25.89 17.78
C SER A 92 -20.44 26.35 16.72
N GLY A 93 -21.00 27.54 16.90
CA GLY A 93 -21.96 28.14 15.95
C GLY A 93 -23.28 27.37 15.92
N VAL A 94 -23.78 27.00 17.10
CA VAL A 94 -25.04 26.28 17.29
C VAL A 94 -26.21 27.19 17.00
N SER A 95 -27.10 26.76 16.11
CA SER A 95 -28.34 27.46 15.83
C SER A 95 -29.36 27.18 16.94
N LEU A 96 -29.40 28.05 17.95
CA LEU A 96 -30.32 27.97 19.09
C LEU A 96 -31.80 27.81 18.67
N TRP A 97 -32.23 28.49 17.61
CA TRP A 97 -33.59 28.34 17.07
C TRP A 97 -33.92 26.92 16.60
N GLN A 98 -32.95 26.23 15.97
CA GLN A 98 -33.12 24.85 15.51
C GLN A 98 -33.11 23.87 16.67
N PHE A 99 -32.28 24.16 17.68
CA PHE A 99 -32.20 23.38 18.91
C PHE A 99 -33.53 23.43 19.69
N PHE A 100 -34.09 24.63 19.93
CA PHE A 100 -35.30 24.79 20.73
C PHE A 100 -36.60 24.38 20.01
N LYS A 101 -36.71 24.62 18.71
CA LYS A 101 -37.96 24.39 17.96
C LYS A 101 -38.05 23.02 17.32
N HIS A 102 -36.92 22.43 16.92
CA HIS A 102 -36.90 21.22 16.09
C HIS A 102 -36.15 20.05 16.73
N ASP A 103 -35.66 20.17 17.97
CA ASP A 103 -34.83 19.15 18.63
C ASP A 103 -33.59 18.75 17.77
N ARG A 104 -33.00 19.70 17.01
CA ARG A 104 -31.90 19.44 16.07
C ARG A 104 -30.63 20.21 16.40
N ILE A 105 -29.48 19.53 16.35
CA ILE A 105 -28.17 20.15 16.49
C ILE A 105 -27.67 20.56 15.10
N VAL A 106 -27.82 21.84 14.78
CA VAL A 106 -27.23 22.47 13.59
C VAL A 106 -26.08 23.36 14.06
N ALA A 107 -24.86 23.02 13.67
CA ALA A 107 -23.64 23.69 14.12
C ALA A 107 -22.76 24.10 12.93
N SER A 108 -21.85 25.04 13.17
CA SER A 108 -20.86 25.43 12.17
C SER A 108 -19.67 24.47 12.16
N SER A 109 -19.20 24.06 13.34
CA SER A 109 -18.08 23.14 13.49
C SER A 109 -18.26 22.20 14.68
N VAL A 110 -17.75 20.98 14.54
CA VAL A 110 -17.58 20.00 15.61
C VAL A 110 -16.10 19.67 15.73
N THR A 111 -15.54 19.81 16.93
CA THR A 111 -14.15 19.50 17.26
C THR A 111 -14.10 18.39 18.29
N ILE A 112 -13.32 17.35 18.02
CA ILE A 112 -13.13 16.19 18.90
C ILE A 112 -11.64 16.11 19.26
N ASP A 113 -11.30 16.47 20.49
CA ASP A 113 -9.91 16.42 20.98
C ASP A 113 -9.62 15.13 21.75
N LYS A 114 -8.48 14.53 21.41
CA LYS A 114 -7.93 13.29 22.01
C LYS A 114 -8.95 12.13 22.06
N PRO A 115 -9.63 11.78 20.96
CA PRO A 115 -10.46 10.58 20.94
C PRO A 115 -9.57 9.32 20.96
N GLU A 116 -9.78 8.45 21.93
CA GLU A 116 -9.27 7.09 22.00
C GLU A 116 -10.37 6.11 21.58
N ILE A 117 -10.36 5.70 20.32
CA ILE A 117 -11.36 4.83 19.74
C ILE A 117 -10.86 3.39 19.67
N ILE A 118 -11.67 2.46 20.18
CA ILE A 118 -11.45 1.02 20.08
C ILE A 118 -12.61 0.39 19.33
N LEU A 119 -12.32 -0.19 18.17
CA LEU A 119 -13.25 -0.97 17.37
C LEU A 119 -13.07 -2.46 17.68
N TYR A 120 -14.10 -3.07 18.26
CA TYR A 120 -14.16 -4.51 18.43
C TYR A 120 -14.74 -5.17 17.18
N HIS A 121 -14.27 -6.37 16.88
CA HIS A 121 -14.82 -7.19 15.81
C HIS A 121 -16.33 -7.40 16.02
N ARG A 122 -17.11 -7.35 14.93
CA ARG A 122 -18.55 -7.60 14.91
C ARG A 122 -18.82 -8.71 13.88
N GLU A 123 -19.69 -9.65 14.21
CA GLU A 123 -20.06 -10.75 13.31
C GLU A 123 -20.83 -10.24 12.07
N LYS A 124 -21.70 -9.23 12.25
CA LYS A 124 -22.36 -8.54 11.14
C LYS A 124 -21.37 -7.56 10.49
N LYS A 125 -21.25 -7.63 9.16
CA LYS A 125 -20.48 -6.64 8.37
C LYS A 125 -21.06 -5.24 8.59
N TYR A 126 -20.19 -4.26 8.72
CA TYR A 126 -20.58 -2.86 8.76
C TYR A 126 -21.22 -2.47 7.42
N SER A 127 -22.36 -1.79 7.49
CA SER A 127 -23.06 -1.22 6.33
C SER A 127 -23.03 0.30 6.44
N VAL A 128 -22.68 0.98 5.34
CA VAL A 128 -22.67 2.44 5.28
C VAL A 128 -24.09 2.98 5.55
N GLU A 129 -25.11 2.39 4.93
CA GLU A 129 -26.50 2.81 5.09
C GLU A 129 -27.00 2.66 6.54
N ASP A 130 -26.79 1.50 7.16
CA ASP A 130 -27.33 1.19 8.49
C ASP A 130 -26.50 1.80 9.64
N ASP A 131 -25.16 1.79 9.53
CA ASP A 131 -24.28 2.18 10.63
C ASP A 131 -23.78 3.64 10.51
N ILE A 132 -23.91 4.30 9.35
CA ILE A 132 -23.42 5.68 9.11
C ILE A 132 -24.54 6.59 8.58
N GLU A 133 -25.32 6.21 7.59
CA GLU A 133 -26.30 7.14 6.99
C GLU A 133 -27.53 7.38 7.86
N LYS A 134 -28.30 6.33 8.14
CA LYS A 134 -29.52 6.41 8.97
C LYS A 134 -29.24 7.09 10.31
N PRO A 135 -28.16 6.75 11.05
CA PRO A 135 -27.86 7.35 12.35
C PRO A 135 -27.53 8.85 12.29
N PHE A 136 -26.92 9.33 11.21
CA PHE A 136 -26.40 10.71 11.14
C PHE A 136 -27.23 11.65 10.25
N LYS A 137 -28.14 11.13 9.41
CA LYS A 137 -28.99 11.92 8.49
C LYS A 137 -29.85 12.97 9.19
N ASN A 138 -30.30 12.70 10.41
CA ASN A 138 -31.26 13.56 11.13
C ASN A 138 -30.70 14.23 12.40
N ALA A 139 -29.62 13.70 12.99
CA ALA A 139 -29.18 14.06 14.34
C ALA A 139 -28.25 15.28 14.40
N VAL A 140 -27.30 15.40 13.46
CA VAL A 140 -26.26 16.44 13.50
C VAL A 140 -25.96 16.96 12.09
N LYS A 141 -26.17 18.27 11.86
CA LYS A 141 -25.70 18.96 10.65
C LYS A 141 -24.57 19.91 11.02
N THR A 142 -23.36 19.65 10.53
CA THR A 142 -22.19 20.50 10.76
C THR A 142 -21.53 20.93 9.44
N GLY A 143 -20.93 22.12 9.41
CA GLY A 143 -20.14 22.61 8.27
C GLY A 143 -18.71 22.05 8.23
N SER A 144 -18.15 21.70 9.39
CA SER A 144 -16.83 21.06 9.51
C SER A 144 -16.75 20.07 10.67
N LEU A 145 -15.85 19.09 10.52
CA LEU A 145 -15.45 18.13 11.54
C LEU A 145 -13.93 18.17 11.69
N ILE A 146 -13.46 18.38 12.91
CA ILE A 146 -12.04 18.45 13.25
C ILE A 146 -11.77 17.43 14.35
N ILE A 147 -10.81 16.54 14.10
CA ILE A 147 -10.32 15.56 15.08
C ILE A 147 -8.86 15.87 15.32
N THR A 148 -8.47 16.03 16.58
CA THR A 148 -7.09 16.31 16.98
C THR A 148 -6.56 15.26 17.95
N ASN A 149 -5.29 14.88 17.81
CA ASN A 149 -4.57 13.99 18.73
C ASN A 149 -5.26 12.64 18.99
N GLY A 150 -5.95 12.09 17.99
CA GLY A 150 -6.70 10.85 18.13
C GLY A 150 -5.83 9.60 18.19
N SER A 151 -6.36 8.54 18.79
CA SER A 151 -5.83 7.20 18.70
C SER A 151 -6.94 6.23 18.28
N PHE A 152 -6.62 5.31 17.37
CA PHE A 152 -7.56 4.32 16.87
C PHE A 152 -6.95 2.93 16.99
N LYS A 153 -7.72 1.98 17.52
CA LYS A 153 -7.33 0.58 17.65
C LYS A 153 -8.49 -0.30 17.17
N MET A 154 -8.23 -1.13 16.16
CA MET A 154 -9.16 -2.17 15.75
C MET A 154 -8.65 -3.52 16.23
N LEU A 155 -9.51 -4.30 16.86
CA LEU A 155 -9.21 -5.66 17.32
C LEU A 155 -9.75 -6.70 16.33
N ASP A 156 -9.00 -7.78 16.16
CA ASP A 156 -9.42 -8.98 15.45
C ASP A 156 -10.28 -9.89 16.36
N THR A 157 -10.84 -10.96 15.81
CA THR A 157 -11.61 -11.98 16.54
C THR A 157 -10.85 -12.54 17.75
N ASN A 158 -9.53 -12.72 17.60
CA ASN A 158 -8.64 -13.24 18.65
C ASN A 158 -8.16 -12.17 19.65
N LYS A 159 -8.80 -10.99 19.70
CA LYS A 159 -8.43 -9.83 20.55
C LYS A 159 -7.02 -9.27 20.31
N GLY A 160 -6.33 -9.71 19.26
CA GLY A 160 -5.09 -9.08 18.78
C GLY A 160 -5.38 -7.80 17.99
N PHE A 161 -4.44 -6.87 17.94
CA PHE A 161 -4.61 -5.65 17.13
C PHE A 161 -4.59 -5.96 15.63
N LYS A 162 -5.66 -5.57 14.93
CA LYS A 162 -5.77 -5.58 13.48
C LYS A 162 -5.23 -4.28 12.87
N ILE A 163 -5.65 -3.14 13.40
CA ILE A 163 -5.17 -1.80 13.01
C ILE A 163 -4.82 -1.03 14.29
N LYS A 164 -3.74 -0.27 14.26
CA LYS A 164 -3.49 0.81 15.24
C LYS A 164 -3.05 2.06 14.50
N ALA A 165 -3.60 3.20 14.87
CA ALA A 165 -3.19 4.51 14.41
C ALA A 165 -3.00 5.43 15.62
N SER A 166 -1.89 6.16 15.66
CA SER A 166 -1.56 7.10 16.74
C SER A 166 -1.39 8.51 16.20
N ASN A 167 -1.72 9.49 17.04
CA ASN A 167 -1.73 10.93 16.70
C ASN A 167 -2.45 11.20 15.38
N VAL A 168 -3.70 10.74 15.33
CA VAL A 168 -4.58 10.92 14.17
C VAL A 168 -5.16 12.33 14.24
N ASN A 169 -4.92 13.11 13.21
CA ASN A 169 -5.62 14.37 12.99
C ASN A 169 -6.42 14.26 11.70
N PHE A 170 -7.68 14.67 11.74
CA PHE A 170 -8.58 14.60 10.59
C PHE A 170 -9.44 15.84 10.52
N ASN A 171 -9.35 16.55 9.41
CA ASN A 171 -10.14 17.75 9.16
C ASN A 171 -10.98 17.50 7.91
N LEU A 172 -12.28 17.76 8.04
CA LEU A 172 -13.24 17.68 6.96
C LEU A 172 -13.99 19.01 6.90
N TYR A 173 -13.93 19.68 5.75
CA TYR A 173 -14.53 21.00 5.57
C TYR A 173 -15.63 20.99 4.52
N LYS A 174 -16.61 21.89 4.70
CA LYS A 174 -17.76 22.09 3.81
C LYS A 174 -18.56 20.80 3.61
N ILE A 175 -18.87 20.18 4.74
CA ILE A 175 -19.72 19.00 4.81
C ILE A 175 -21.12 19.39 4.32
N SER A 176 -21.61 18.68 3.31
CA SER A 176 -22.99 18.76 2.87
C SER A 176 -23.55 17.34 2.72
N VAL A 177 -24.76 17.17 3.22
CA VAL A 177 -25.54 15.94 3.12
C VAL A 177 -26.79 16.32 2.34
N ASP A 178 -26.98 15.71 1.17
CA ASP A 178 -28.19 15.88 0.38
C ASP A 178 -28.80 14.51 0.05
N SER A 179 -30.04 14.51 -0.44
CA SER A 179 -30.75 13.28 -0.76
C SER A 179 -30.13 12.47 -1.90
N SER A 180 -29.19 13.05 -2.66
CA SER A 180 -28.52 12.41 -3.80
C SER A 180 -27.24 11.65 -3.41
N THR A 181 -26.77 11.75 -2.16
CA THR A 181 -25.57 11.03 -1.67
C THR A 181 -25.89 9.82 -0.79
N VAL A 182 -27.17 9.47 -0.66
CA VAL A 182 -27.65 8.37 0.19
C VAL A 182 -27.38 6.99 -0.45
N ASP A 183 -27.12 6.94 -1.76
CA ASP A 183 -26.74 5.68 -2.44
C ASP A 183 -25.22 5.59 -2.70
N ASP A 184 -24.44 6.57 -2.23
CA ASP A 184 -22.99 6.61 -2.45
C ASP A 184 -22.23 5.86 -1.34
N ASN A 185 -21.16 5.15 -1.70
CA ASN A 185 -20.29 4.44 -0.75
C ASN A 185 -19.68 5.34 0.36
N ILE A 186 -19.70 6.67 0.18
CA ILE A 186 -19.36 7.67 1.19
C ILE A 186 -20.50 8.70 1.22
N PRO A 187 -21.36 8.70 2.25
CA PRO A 187 -22.62 9.45 2.25
C PRO A 187 -22.50 10.92 2.64
N VAL A 188 -21.33 11.50 2.38
CA VAL A 188 -20.99 12.87 2.75
C VAL A 188 -20.28 13.52 1.58
N ARG A 189 -20.85 14.60 1.05
CA ARG A 189 -20.10 15.50 0.17
C ARG A 189 -19.22 16.40 1.02
N TYR A 190 -17.96 16.46 0.67
CA TYR A 190 -16.99 17.38 1.23
C TYR A 190 -16.20 18.01 0.10
N ARG A 191 -15.66 19.21 0.33
CA ARG A 191 -14.77 19.84 -0.66
C ARG A 191 -13.32 19.48 -0.39
N ASP A 192 -12.91 19.59 0.88
CA ASP A 192 -11.52 19.45 1.29
C ASP A 192 -11.45 18.51 2.50
N TYR A 193 -10.52 17.56 2.47
CA TYR A 193 -10.13 16.81 3.67
C TYR A 193 -8.62 16.83 3.87
N ARG A 194 -8.21 16.69 5.13
CA ARG A 194 -6.82 16.44 5.50
C ARG A 194 -6.78 15.40 6.59
N PHE A 195 -6.10 14.30 6.32
CA PHE A 195 -5.82 13.24 7.27
C PHE A 195 -4.31 13.18 7.53
N THR A 196 -3.92 13.14 8.80
CA THR A 196 -2.53 12.88 9.19
C THR A 196 -2.48 11.82 10.28
N CYS A 197 -1.46 10.97 10.24
CA CYS A 197 -1.21 9.98 11.27
C CYS A 197 0.29 9.77 11.44
N ASP A 198 0.77 9.84 12.68
CA ASP A 198 2.20 9.69 12.98
C ASP A 198 2.69 8.27 12.80
N SER A 199 1.88 7.29 13.23
CA SER A 199 2.22 5.88 13.13
C SER A 199 0.99 5.03 12.84
N LEU A 200 1.10 4.24 11.77
CA LEU A 200 0.12 3.24 11.38
C LEU A 200 0.72 1.85 11.55
N PHE A 201 -0.07 0.95 12.12
CA PHE A 201 0.21 -0.47 12.18
C PHE A 201 -1.00 -1.21 11.60
N TYR A 202 -0.73 -2.17 10.71
CA TYR A 202 -1.73 -3.06 10.15
C TYR A 202 -1.23 -4.50 10.16
N ASN A 203 -2.04 -5.38 10.74
CA ASN A 203 -1.82 -6.81 10.73
C ASN A 203 -2.34 -7.41 9.41
N ALA A 204 -1.45 -7.57 8.44
CA ALA A 204 -1.72 -8.02 7.07
C ALA A 204 -1.75 -9.56 6.97
N GLY A 205 -2.70 -10.17 7.67
CA GLY A 205 -2.91 -11.62 7.65
C GLY A 205 -1.88 -12.40 8.46
N PRO A 206 -1.69 -13.70 8.20
CA PRO A 206 -0.82 -14.53 9.03
C PRO A 206 0.67 -14.19 8.90
N TYR A 207 1.11 -13.72 7.72
CA TYR A 207 2.54 -13.66 7.39
C TYR A 207 3.19 -12.30 7.56
N TYR A 208 2.43 -11.19 7.46
CA TYR A 208 3.02 -9.86 7.34
C TYR A 208 2.45 -8.85 8.31
N THR A 209 3.30 -7.94 8.74
CA THR A 209 2.93 -6.70 9.41
C THR A 209 3.27 -5.54 8.50
N ILE A 210 2.34 -4.61 8.33
CA ILE A 210 2.56 -3.34 7.63
C ILE A 210 2.65 -2.23 8.67
N THR A 211 3.67 -1.38 8.55
CA THR A 211 3.79 -0.14 9.32
C THR A 211 4.12 1.02 8.42
N ALA A 212 3.67 2.21 8.80
CA ALA A 212 4.07 3.45 8.16
C ALA A 212 4.17 4.57 9.19
N ASN A 213 5.05 5.52 8.94
CA ASN A 213 5.18 6.72 9.75
C ASN A 213 4.74 7.95 8.94
N LYS A 214 4.29 9.01 9.61
CA LYS A 214 3.95 10.31 9.00
C LYS A 214 3.15 10.15 7.70
N LEU A 215 1.98 9.53 7.81
CA LEU A 215 1.03 9.45 6.71
C LEU A 215 0.29 10.79 6.62
N VAL A 216 0.28 11.38 5.44
CA VAL A 216 -0.48 12.60 5.13
C VAL A 216 -1.29 12.34 3.89
N SER A 217 -2.61 12.51 3.99
CA SER A 217 -3.52 12.42 2.85
C SER A 217 -4.39 13.67 2.80
N THR A 218 -4.62 14.15 1.59
CA THR A 218 -5.53 15.25 1.28
C THR A 218 -6.44 14.81 0.15
N ASP A 219 -7.38 15.67 -0.23
CA ASP A 219 -8.23 15.52 -1.43
C ASP A 219 -7.45 15.17 -2.70
N SER A 220 -6.19 15.62 -2.82
CA SER A 220 -5.41 15.53 -4.06
C SER A 220 -4.02 14.93 -3.91
N THR A 221 -3.62 14.53 -2.70
CA THR A 221 -2.26 13.99 -2.46
C THR A 221 -2.23 12.90 -1.40
N LEU A 222 -1.27 11.98 -1.54
CA LEU A 222 -0.90 11.00 -0.53
C LEU A 222 0.62 10.99 -0.36
N SER A 223 1.10 11.13 0.88
CA SER A 223 2.51 11.00 1.26
C SER A 223 2.63 10.04 2.44
N ILE A 224 3.55 9.09 2.34
CA ILE A 224 3.83 8.09 3.37
C ILE A 224 5.35 8.04 3.61
N ALA A 225 5.78 8.19 4.87
CA ALA A 225 7.17 7.99 5.26
C ALA A 225 7.38 6.61 5.91
N ASP A 226 8.61 6.09 5.84
CA ASP A 226 9.04 4.86 6.51
C ASP A 226 8.06 3.68 6.36
N PHE A 227 7.51 3.48 5.16
CA PHE A 227 6.66 2.33 4.88
C PHE A 227 7.46 1.04 5.03
N LYS A 228 6.90 0.05 5.72
CA LYS A 228 7.50 -1.28 5.89
C LYS A 228 6.42 -2.34 5.78
N MET A 229 6.69 -3.38 5.02
CA MET A 229 5.97 -4.65 5.04
C MET A 229 6.97 -5.73 5.43
N THR A 230 6.90 -6.17 6.68
CA THR A 230 7.87 -7.10 7.25
C THR A 230 7.24 -8.46 7.55
N PRO A 231 7.93 -9.57 7.27
CA PRO A 231 7.45 -10.88 7.65
C PRO A 231 7.43 -11.02 9.18
N LYS A 232 6.41 -11.69 9.71
CA LYS A 232 6.29 -11.99 11.15
C LYS A 232 7.13 -13.19 11.58
N GLN A 233 7.48 -14.04 10.62
CA GLN A 233 8.17 -15.30 10.84
C GLN A 233 9.57 -15.23 10.21
N THR A 234 10.51 -15.95 10.82
CA THR A 234 11.80 -16.21 10.18
C THR A 234 11.62 -16.97 8.86
N ARG A 235 12.60 -16.90 7.95
CA ARG A 235 12.58 -17.62 6.67
C ARG A 235 12.28 -19.12 6.82
N LYS A 236 12.88 -19.76 7.84
CA LYS A 236 12.68 -21.18 8.14
C LYS A 236 11.26 -21.47 8.63
N GLN A 237 10.75 -20.69 9.58
CA GLN A 237 9.37 -20.84 10.07
C GLN A 237 8.33 -20.61 8.96
N PHE A 238 8.52 -19.55 8.16
CA PHE A 238 7.64 -19.26 7.02
C PHE A 238 7.62 -20.42 6.03
N SER A 239 8.80 -20.87 5.57
CA SER A 239 8.89 -21.96 4.59
C SER A 239 8.30 -23.26 5.14
N ASN A 240 8.60 -23.62 6.39
CA ASN A 240 8.08 -24.84 7.00
C ASN A 240 6.56 -24.80 7.25
N SER A 241 5.96 -23.61 7.29
CA SER A 241 4.50 -23.45 7.46
C SER A 241 3.71 -23.59 6.16
N LEU A 242 4.38 -23.64 5.01
CA LEU A 242 3.75 -23.63 3.70
C LEU A 242 3.70 -25.03 3.09
N PRO A 243 2.56 -25.44 2.50
CA PRO A 243 2.49 -26.70 1.77
C PRO A 243 3.23 -26.68 0.43
N LYS A 244 3.46 -25.47 -0.12
CA LYS A 244 4.11 -25.24 -1.42
C LYS A 244 5.01 -24.01 -1.37
N GLU A 245 5.99 -23.93 -2.27
CA GLU A 245 6.91 -22.79 -2.35
C GLU A 245 6.18 -21.46 -2.55
N LEU A 246 6.52 -20.45 -1.73
CA LEU A 246 6.01 -19.09 -1.85
C LEU A 246 7.12 -18.09 -1.54
N ASP A 247 7.09 -16.96 -2.23
CA ASP A 247 8.01 -15.86 -1.95
C ASP A 247 7.69 -15.20 -0.60
N GLN A 248 8.71 -15.07 0.25
CA GLN A 248 8.68 -14.22 1.42
C GLN A 248 9.18 -12.81 1.05
N PHE A 249 8.39 -11.79 1.34
CA PHE A 249 8.72 -10.40 1.02
C PHE A 249 9.13 -9.62 2.27
N ASN A 250 10.20 -8.84 2.18
CA ASN A 250 10.55 -7.83 3.16
C ASN A 250 10.77 -6.51 2.41
N LEU A 251 9.77 -5.64 2.48
CA LEU A 251 9.72 -4.41 1.70
C LEU A 251 9.81 -3.20 2.62
N LYS A 252 10.60 -2.20 2.22
CA LYS A 252 10.69 -0.92 2.90
C LYS A 252 10.74 0.20 1.87
N ALA A 253 10.14 1.35 2.18
CA ALA A 253 10.28 2.58 1.42
C ALA A 253 10.56 3.72 2.40
N ALA A 254 11.55 4.57 2.12
CA ALA A 254 11.73 5.77 2.94
C ALA A 254 10.60 6.76 2.70
N LYS A 255 10.16 6.89 1.43
CA LYS A 255 9.07 7.80 1.05
C LYS A 255 8.28 7.27 -0.14
N ILE A 256 6.96 7.43 -0.05
CA ILE A 256 6.00 7.21 -1.13
C ILE A 256 5.23 8.53 -1.29
N ASP A 257 5.28 9.12 -2.48
CA ASP A 257 4.55 10.35 -2.81
C ASP A 257 3.64 10.11 -4.01
N ILE A 258 2.39 10.54 -3.91
CA ILE A 258 1.40 10.48 -4.98
C ILE A 258 0.75 11.86 -5.11
N PRO A 259 1.30 12.76 -5.95
CA PRO A 259 0.70 14.07 -6.21
C PRO A 259 -0.50 13.94 -7.16
N LYS A 260 -1.46 14.86 -7.05
CA LYS A 260 -2.66 14.92 -7.92
C LYS A 260 -3.39 13.56 -8.00
N LEU A 261 -3.49 12.91 -6.85
CA LEU A 261 -4.28 11.69 -6.66
C LEU A 261 -5.76 12.07 -6.74
N ASP A 262 -6.48 11.47 -7.68
CA ASP A 262 -7.92 11.56 -7.80
C ASP A 262 -8.48 10.15 -7.60
N TRP A 263 -9.32 9.97 -6.59
CA TRP A 263 -9.89 8.67 -6.26
C TRP A 263 -11.32 8.84 -5.76
N GLY A 264 -12.12 7.81 -5.98
CA GLY A 264 -13.51 7.80 -5.57
C GLY A 264 -14.19 6.54 -6.08
N PHE A 265 -15.52 6.55 -6.12
CA PHE A 265 -16.30 5.44 -6.60
C PHE A 265 -17.22 5.91 -7.71
N VAL A 266 -17.31 5.12 -8.78
CA VAL A 266 -18.38 5.25 -9.78
C VAL A 266 -19.25 4.01 -9.61
N ARG A 267 -20.46 4.20 -9.06
CA ARG A 267 -21.28 3.10 -8.50
C ARG A 267 -20.46 2.35 -7.44
N ASP A 268 -20.28 1.04 -7.59
CA ASP A 268 -19.48 0.21 -6.67
C ASP A 268 -18.03 -0.01 -7.12
N THR A 269 -17.60 0.66 -8.19
CA THR A 269 -16.24 0.51 -8.73
C THR A 269 -15.36 1.64 -8.26
N LEU A 270 -14.36 1.30 -7.43
CA LEU A 270 -13.28 2.22 -7.07
C LEU A 270 -12.55 2.69 -8.34
N TYR A 271 -12.23 3.98 -8.42
CA TYR A 271 -11.25 4.51 -9.35
C TYR A 271 -10.11 5.18 -8.58
N VAL A 272 -8.89 5.05 -9.11
CA VAL A 272 -7.66 5.63 -8.56
C VAL A 272 -6.80 6.12 -9.72
N HIS A 273 -6.78 7.42 -9.92
CA HIS A 273 -6.08 8.10 -11.01
C HIS A 273 -4.99 9.00 -10.46
N THR A 274 -3.82 8.98 -11.08
CA THR A 274 -2.71 9.85 -10.74
C THR A 274 -1.75 10.03 -11.93
N PRO A 275 -1.23 11.24 -12.16
CA PRO A 275 -0.17 11.44 -13.15
C PRO A 275 1.17 10.83 -12.70
N GLU A 276 1.40 10.69 -11.39
CA GLU A 276 2.70 10.21 -10.90
C GLU A 276 2.61 9.50 -9.54
N VAL A 277 3.43 8.46 -9.38
CA VAL A 277 3.73 7.81 -8.09
C VAL A 277 5.25 7.78 -7.95
N VAL A 278 5.79 8.30 -6.85
CA VAL A 278 7.24 8.31 -6.59
C VAL A 278 7.56 7.45 -5.37
N LEU A 279 8.38 6.42 -5.59
CA LEU A 279 8.87 5.47 -4.62
C LEU A 279 10.37 5.72 -4.41
N ASN A 280 10.74 6.31 -3.27
CA ASN A 280 12.13 6.65 -2.97
C ASN A 280 12.75 5.68 -1.95
N ASN A 281 13.99 5.27 -2.24
CA ASN A 281 14.81 4.42 -1.37
C ASN A 281 14.10 3.12 -0.98
N ILE A 282 13.62 2.39 -1.99
CA ILE A 282 13.01 1.09 -1.78
C ILE A 282 14.10 0.08 -1.42
N TYR A 283 13.87 -0.69 -0.35
CA TYR A 283 14.55 -1.94 -0.11
C TYR A 283 13.54 -3.07 -0.31
N ALA A 284 13.76 -3.90 -1.32
CA ALA A 284 12.93 -5.07 -1.59
C ALA A 284 13.77 -6.33 -1.51
N ASN A 285 13.54 -7.15 -0.48
CA ASN A 285 14.10 -8.49 -0.40
C ASN A 285 13.00 -9.52 -0.66
N ILE A 286 13.22 -10.35 -1.67
CA ILE A 286 12.32 -11.41 -2.10
C ILE A 286 13.08 -12.72 -1.90
N TYR A 287 12.60 -13.56 -0.99
CA TYR A 287 13.26 -14.81 -0.63
C TYR A 287 12.37 -15.99 -0.99
N ARG A 288 12.93 -16.97 -1.69
CA ARG A 288 12.31 -18.26 -2.02
C ARG A 288 13.11 -19.40 -1.40
N SER A 289 12.42 -20.27 -0.65
CA SER A 289 12.95 -21.58 -0.27
C SER A 289 12.43 -22.65 -1.23
N LYS A 290 13.29 -23.60 -1.60
CA LYS A 290 12.96 -24.79 -2.38
C LYS A 290 12.73 -26.04 -1.51
N GLU A 291 12.69 -25.89 -0.19
CA GLU A 291 12.38 -26.99 0.74
C GLU A 291 10.91 -27.44 0.64
N PRO A 292 9.91 -26.53 0.57
CA PRO A 292 8.53 -26.94 0.30
C PRO A 292 8.36 -27.46 -1.14
N ASN A 293 7.31 -28.22 -1.38
CA ASN A 293 6.98 -28.72 -2.72
C ASN A 293 6.80 -27.58 -3.73
N ASP A 294 7.16 -27.83 -4.99
CA ASP A 294 6.97 -26.87 -6.08
C ASP A 294 5.48 -26.50 -6.25
N ASP A 295 5.23 -25.23 -6.52
CA ASP A 295 3.90 -24.74 -6.89
C ASP A 295 3.71 -24.81 -8.41
N LEU A 296 2.99 -25.83 -8.86
CA LEU A 296 2.69 -26.09 -10.27
C LEU A 296 1.55 -25.22 -10.84
N SER A 297 1.02 -24.26 -10.06
CA SER A 297 -0.03 -23.36 -10.54
C SER A 297 0.48 -22.40 -11.61
N ARG A 298 -0.35 -22.12 -12.63
CA ARG A 298 -0.01 -21.17 -13.69
C ARG A 298 0.26 -19.78 -13.12
N LYS A 299 1.47 -19.26 -13.37
CA LYS A 299 1.87 -17.89 -13.03
C LYS A 299 1.41 -16.93 -14.13
N LYS A 300 0.65 -15.91 -13.73
CA LYS A 300 0.16 -14.84 -14.62
C LYS A 300 1.33 -13.99 -15.13
N LEU A 301 1.21 -13.49 -16.37
CA LEU A 301 2.11 -12.45 -16.90
C LEU A 301 1.66 -11.08 -16.41
N TYR A 302 2.53 -10.07 -16.52
CA TYR A 302 2.24 -8.73 -15.99
C TYR A 302 1.06 -8.02 -16.67
N SER A 303 0.86 -8.23 -17.98
CA SER A 303 -0.34 -7.78 -18.70
C SER A 303 -1.62 -8.37 -18.08
N GLU A 304 -1.62 -9.68 -17.78
CA GLU A 304 -2.75 -10.34 -17.13
C GLU A 304 -2.93 -9.90 -15.68
N LEU A 305 -1.84 -9.62 -14.95
CA LEU A 305 -1.90 -9.08 -13.59
C LEU A 305 -2.60 -7.72 -13.58
N LEU A 306 -2.23 -6.80 -14.48
CA LEU A 306 -2.90 -5.51 -14.62
C LEU A 306 -4.36 -5.66 -15.09
N ARG A 307 -4.62 -6.58 -16.02
CA ARG A 307 -5.99 -6.91 -16.47
C ARG A 307 -6.86 -7.54 -15.37
N SER A 308 -6.24 -8.18 -14.37
CA SER A 308 -6.95 -8.78 -13.23
C SER A 308 -7.32 -7.76 -12.14
N VAL A 309 -6.87 -6.51 -12.24
CA VAL A 309 -7.22 -5.44 -11.31
C VAL A 309 -8.70 -5.10 -11.48
N LYS A 310 -9.48 -5.20 -10.39
CA LYS A 310 -10.95 -5.04 -10.41
C LYS A 310 -11.44 -3.61 -10.24
N PHE A 311 -10.53 -2.65 -10.09
CA PHE A 311 -10.84 -1.24 -9.94
C PHE A 311 -10.20 -0.45 -11.09
N ASP A 312 -10.72 0.73 -11.37
CA ASP A 312 -10.18 1.61 -12.42
C ASP A 312 -8.87 2.25 -11.94
N LEU A 313 -7.75 1.62 -12.29
CA LEU A 313 -6.41 2.11 -12.01
C LEU A 313 -5.91 2.91 -13.21
N LYS A 314 -5.46 4.14 -12.96
CA LYS A 314 -4.73 4.95 -13.94
C LYS A 314 -3.53 5.62 -13.27
N ALA A 315 -2.34 5.02 -13.37
CA ALA A 315 -1.09 5.68 -13.00
C ALA A 315 -0.26 5.96 -14.25
N ASP A 316 -0.15 7.24 -14.64
CA ASP A 316 0.54 7.61 -15.89
C ASP A 316 2.03 7.33 -15.79
N LYS A 317 2.63 7.59 -14.62
CA LYS A 317 4.04 7.31 -14.34
C LYS A 317 4.25 6.77 -12.93
N ILE A 318 5.05 5.72 -12.78
CA ILE A 318 5.57 5.25 -11.49
C ILE A 318 7.09 5.33 -11.54
N LEU A 319 7.68 6.09 -10.64
CA LEU A 319 9.11 6.31 -10.52
C LEU A 319 9.65 5.58 -9.29
N ILE A 320 10.56 4.65 -9.50
CA ILE A 320 11.36 4.03 -8.44
C ILE A 320 12.75 4.65 -8.48
N LYS A 321 13.22 5.19 -7.35
CA LYS A 321 14.49 5.93 -7.28
C LYS A 321 15.38 5.40 -6.16
N ASN A 322 16.69 5.38 -6.40
CA ASN A 322 17.71 5.09 -5.38
C ASN A 322 17.47 3.80 -4.59
N SER A 323 17.05 2.75 -5.27
CA SER A 323 16.52 1.55 -4.61
C SER A 323 17.50 0.37 -4.65
N LEU A 324 17.21 -0.65 -3.84
CA LEU A 324 17.91 -1.92 -3.78
C LEU A 324 16.89 -3.06 -3.85
N VAL A 325 17.01 -3.88 -4.89
CA VAL A 325 16.24 -5.12 -5.05
C VAL A 325 17.18 -6.30 -4.84
N VAL A 326 16.76 -7.25 -4.02
CA VAL A 326 17.51 -8.45 -3.68
C VAL A 326 16.61 -9.65 -3.85
N TYR A 327 16.94 -10.54 -4.78
CA TYR A 327 16.32 -11.85 -4.90
C TYR A 327 17.23 -12.90 -4.27
N GLU A 328 16.66 -13.75 -3.43
CA GLU A 328 17.36 -14.85 -2.79
C GLU A 328 16.63 -16.17 -3.03
N GLU A 329 17.38 -17.18 -3.44
CA GLU A 329 16.87 -18.55 -3.56
C GLU A 329 17.72 -19.50 -2.72
N GLN A 330 17.08 -20.34 -1.91
CA GLN A 330 17.76 -21.28 -1.06
C GLN A 330 17.26 -22.70 -1.34
N LEU A 331 18.18 -23.55 -1.81
CA LEU A 331 17.87 -24.95 -2.14
C LEU A 331 17.49 -25.76 -0.90
N ASN A 332 18.23 -25.57 0.18
CA ASN A 332 17.94 -26.15 1.48
C ASN A 332 18.61 -25.35 2.60
N PHE A 333 18.17 -25.54 3.84
CA PHE A 333 18.67 -24.76 4.98
C PHE A 333 20.12 -25.06 5.37
N SER A 334 20.73 -26.14 4.85
CA SER A 334 22.15 -26.46 5.09
C SER A 334 23.12 -25.66 4.21
N LYS A 335 22.62 -25.05 3.13
CA LYS A 335 23.40 -24.23 2.20
C LYS A 335 23.02 -22.75 2.35
N PRO A 336 23.95 -21.80 2.14
CA PRO A 336 23.60 -20.39 2.08
C PRO A 336 22.63 -20.11 0.92
N ALA A 337 21.78 -19.11 1.09
CA ALA A 337 20.91 -18.64 0.02
C ALA A 337 21.75 -17.98 -1.10
N ALA A 338 21.49 -18.36 -2.34
CA ALA A 338 22.03 -17.71 -3.52
C ALA A 338 21.36 -16.34 -3.67
N LYS A 339 22.16 -15.29 -3.85
CA LYS A 339 21.68 -13.90 -3.79
C LYS A 339 22.02 -13.12 -5.05
N VAL A 340 20.99 -12.63 -5.73
CA VAL A 340 21.10 -11.69 -6.85
C VAL A 340 20.72 -10.29 -6.36
N THR A 341 21.58 -9.31 -6.61
CA THR A 341 21.32 -7.92 -6.18
C THR A 341 21.27 -6.96 -7.36
N PHE A 342 20.31 -6.05 -7.34
CA PHE A 342 20.20 -4.91 -8.23
C PHE A 342 20.24 -3.64 -7.38
N SER A 343 21.39 -2.98 -7.35
CA SER A 343 21.64 -1.78 -6.53
C SER A 343 21.59 -0.52 -7.38
N LYS A 344 21.47 0.66 -6.75
CA LYS A 344 21.22 1.93 -7.46
C LYS A 344 20.08 1.77 -8.47
N PHE A 345 19.01 1.10 -8.05
CA PHE A 345 17.91 0.71 -8.92
C PHE A 345 17.00 1.89 -9.17
N TYR A 346 16.83 2.23 -10.44
CA TYR A 346 15.88 3.19 -10.96
C TYR A 346 14.94 2.49 -11.92
N ALA A 347 13.65 2.80 -11.83
CA ALA A 347 12.69 2.36 -12.82
C ALA A 347 11.65 3.43 -13.12
N THR A 348 11.23 3.51 -14.37
CA THR A 348 10.08 4.30 -14.82
C THR A 348 9.07 3.34 -15.43
N VAL A 349 7.90 3.22 -14.82
CA VAL A 349 6.75 2.53 -15.42
C VAL A 349 5.85 3.60 -16.02
N ALA A 350 5.51 3.50 -17.29
CA ALA A 350 4.52 4.35 -17.93
C ALA A 350 3.24 3.57 -18.22
N ASN A 351 2.09 4.23 -18.09
CA ASN A 351 0.77 3.68 -18.41
C ASN A 351 0.43 2.40 -17.62
N ALA A 352 0.57 2.45 -16.30
CA ALA A 352 0.13 1.36 -15.42
C ALA A 352 -1.39 1.44 -15.22
N TYR A 353 -2.12 0.94 -16.22
CA TYR A 353 -3.57 1.08 -16.32
C TYR A 353 -4.27 -0.27 -16.18
N SER A 354 -5.40 -0.30 -15.47
CA SER A 354 -6.36 -1.40 -15.58
C SER A 354 -7.31 -1.16 -16.77
N PRO A 355 -7.85 -2.22 -17.39
CA PRO A 355 -8.79 -2.12 -18.50
C PRO A 355 -10.25 -1.93 -18.07
N VAL A 356 -10.50 -1.66 -16.78
CA VAL A 356 -11.86 -1.44 -16.27
C VAL A 356 -12.48 -0.24 -16.99
N ASN A 357 -13.63 -0.45 -17.63
CA ASN A 357 -14.37 0.54 -18.43
C ASN A 357 -13.58 1.14 -19.62
N LYS A 358 -12.60 0.42 -20.18
CA LYS A 358 -11.74 0.92 -21.27
C LYS A 358 -11.49 -0.15 -22.34
N ASP A 359 -11.79 0.18 -23.60
CA ASP A 359 -11.57 -0.74 -24.73
C ASP A 359 -10.17 -0.61 -25.33
N LYS A 360 -9.53 0.55 -25.19
CA LYS A 360 -8.20 0.83 -25.72
C LYS A 360 -7.34 1.45 -24.63
N LEU A 361 -6.11 0.96 -24.52
CA LEU A 361 -5.10 1.46 -23.62
C LEU A 361 -3.79 1.68 -24.38
N PRO A 362 -3.00 2.71 -24.04
CA PRO A 362 -1.63 2.79 -24.51
C PRO A 362 -0.81 1.62 -23.94
N ARG A 363 0.30 1.32 -24.61
CA ARG A 363 1.24 0.28 -24.19
C ARG A 363 1.82 0.65 -22.83
N THR A 364 1.88 -0.33 -21.92
CA THR A 364 2.63 -0.20 -20.67
C THR A 364 4.11 -0.39 -20.98
N THR A 365 4.95 0.53 -20.50
CA THR A 365 6.41 0.44 -20.63
C THR A 365 7.06 0.48 -19.26
N ILE A 366 8.20 -0.18 -19.12
CA ILE A 366 8.99 -0.29 -17.90
C ILE A 366 10.44 -0.14 -18.32
N ASP A 367 11.06 0.97 -17.98
CA ASP A 367 12.48 1.23 -18.21
C ASP A 367 13.22 1.13 -16.88
N VAL A 368 14.31 0.36 -16.85
CA VAL A 368 15.10 0.07 -15.65
C VAL A 368 16.56 0.39 -15.91
N GLU A 369 17.19 1.06 -14.95
CA GLU A 369 18.64 1.25 -14.88
C GLU A 369 19.13 0.89 -13.48
N CYS A 370 20.14 0.03 -13.38
CA CYS A 370 20.70 -0.39 -12.10
C CYS A 370 22.12 -0.95 -12.24
N LEU A 371 22.74 -1.27 -11.10
CA LEU A 371 23.97 -2.07 -11.03
C LEU A 371 23.63 -3.49 -10.59
N PHE A 372 23.76 -4.43 -11.53
CA PHE A 372 23.69 -5.86 -11.29
C PHE A 372 24.92 -6.33 -10.50
N MET A 373 24.68 -7.17 -9.49
CA MET A 373 25.72 -7.68 -8.58
C MET A 373 26.62 -6.59 -7.98
N LYS A 374 26.05 -5.38 -7.81
CA LYS A 374 26.66 -4.15 -7.24
C LYS A 374 27.58 -3.35 -8.16
N SER A 375 28.05 -3.89 -9.27
CA SER A 375 29.07 -3.26 -10.11
C SER A 375 28.65 -3.09 -11.57
N ALA A 376 27.98 -4.10 -12.15
CA ALA A 376 27.77 -4.22 -13.59
C ALA A 376 26.55 -3.41 -14.06
N PRO A 377 26.71 -2.39 -14.91
CA PRO A 377 25.58 -1.60 -15.40
C PRO A 377 24.59 -2.45 -16.21
N LEU A 378 23.32 -2.43 -15.78
CA LEU A 378 22.20 -3.10 -16.43
C LEU A 378 21.17 -2.05 -16.85
N LYS A 379 20.81 -2.06 -18.13
CA LYS A 379 19.66 -1.32 -18.68
C LYS A 379 18.68 -2.29 -19.28
N VAL A 380 17.39 -2.11 -18.99
CA VAL A 380 16.30 -2.94 -19.50
C VAL A 380 15.14 -2.04 -19.90
N SER A 381 14.58 -2.28 -21.08
CA SER A 381 13.30 -1.72 -21.50
C SER A 381 12.34 -2.88 -21.72
N TRP A 382 11.20 -2.84 -21.07
CA TRP A 382 10.14 -3.83 -21.17
C TRP A 382 8.85 -3.15 -21.56
N SER A 383 8.10 -3.75 -22.47
CA SER A 383 6.78 -3.25 -22.80
C SER A 383 5.80 -4.38 -23.14
N PHE A 384 4.51 -4.11 -22.94
CA PHE A 384 3.40 -5.02 -23.22
C PHE A 384 2.08 -4.26 -23.35
N ASN A 385 1.06 -4.90 -23.92
CA ASN A 385 -0.27 -4.31 -24.06
C ASN A 385 -1.27 -4.99 -23.11
N THR A 386 -1.86 -4.25 -22.16
CA THR A 386 -2.75 -4.83 -21.12
C THR A 386 -4.02 -5.50 -21.67
N PRO A 387 -4.71 -4.92 -22.69
CA PRO A 387 -5.85 -5.58 -23.33
C PRO A 387 -5.48 -6.80 -24.19
N ASP A 388 -4.20 -7.00 -24.54
CA ASP A 388 -3.78 -8.15 -25.36
C ASP A 388 -3.86 -9.44 -24.55
N VAL A 389 -4.82 -10.29 -24.92
CA VAL A 389 -5.07 -11.58 -24.28
C VAL A 389 -4.05 -12.66 -24.65
N SER A 390 -3.19 -12.44 -25.65
CA SER A 390 -2.03 -13.32 -25.87
C SER A 390 -0.94 -13.12 -24.81
N ASP A 391 -1.03 -12.01 -24.07
CA ASP A 391 -0.04 -11.51 -23.13
C ASP A 391 1.35 -11.38 -23.77
N ALA A 392 1.41 -10.91 -25.03
CA ALA A 392 2.67 -10.65 -25.71
C ALA A 392 3.42 -9.48 -25.07
N PHE A 393 4.73 -9.63 -24.94
CA PHE A 393 5.62 -8.65 -24.35
C PHE A 393 7.00 -8.69 -25.00
N THR A 394 7.73 -7.58 -24.90
CA THR A 394 9.11 -7.46 -25.40
C THR A 394 9.99 -6.92 -24.29
N ILE A 395 11.12 -7.57 -24.03
CA ILE A 395 12.18 -7.11 -23.13
C ILE A 395 13.46 -6.95 -23.94
N THR A 396 14.01 -5.75 -23.97
CA THR A 396 15.34 -5.47 -24.50
C THR A 396 16.27 -5.15 -23.35
N GLY A 397 17.46 -5.74 -23.31
CA GLY A 397 18.41 -5.47 -22.24
C GLY A 397 19.85 -5.38 -22.71
N SER A 398 20.64 -4.58 -22.00
CA SER A 398 22.09 -4.50 -22.13
C SER A 398 22.73 -4.59 -20.75
N LEU A 399 23.69 -5.49 -20.59
CA LEU A 399 24.48 -5.67 -19.38
C LEU A 399 25.96 -5.53 -19.76
N LYS A 400 26.73 -4.76 -18.99
CA LYS A 400 28.13 -4.45 -19.35
C LYS A 400 29.08 -4.71 -18.21
N ASN A 401 30.35 -4.95 -18.57
CA ASN A 401 31.50 -4.99 -17.66
C ASN A 401 31.28 -5.94 -16.46
N ILE A 402 30.89 -7.19 -16.74
CA ILE A 402 30.65 -8.20 -15.70
C ILE A 402 31.96 -8.94 -15.46
N LYS A 403 32.47 -8.87 -14.24
CA LYS A 403 33.43 -9.85 -13.75
C LYS A 403 32.69 -11.12 -13.39
N THR A 404 32.91 -12.20 -14.11
CA THR A 404 32.08 -13.41 -13.97
C THR A 404 32.22 -14.06 -12.59
N GLU A 405 33.29 -13.77 -11.86
CA GLU A 405 33.49 -14.17 -10.47
C GLU A 405 32.44 -13.58 -9.53
N GLU A 406 31.91 -12.40 -9.83
CA GLU A 406 30.88 -11.75 -9.02
C GLU A 406 29.54 -12.49 -9.09
N VAL A 407 29.36 -13.37 -10.08
CA VAL A 407 28.18 -14.24 -10.24
C VAL A 407 28.35 -15.56 -9.49
N ASN A 408 29.58 -15.95 -9.11
CA ASN A 408 29.87 -17.20 -8.40
C ASN A 408 29.08 -17.41 -7.08
N PRO A 409 28.78 -16.37 -6.28
CA PRO A 409 27.89 -16.50 -5.12
C PRO A 409 26.48 -16.99 -5.45
N VAL A 410 26.06 -16.93 -6.72
CA VAL A 410 24.79 -17.43 -7.22
C VAL A 410 24.96 -18.76 -7.95
N SER A 411 25.88 -18.82 -8.92
CA SER A 411 26.04 -20.01 -9.78
C SER A 411 26.56 -21.21 -8.99
N LYS A 412 27.44 -21.02 -8.00
CA LYS A 412 28.00 -22.12 -7.22
C LYS A 412 26.94 -22.85 -6.38
N PRO A 413 26.16 -22.18 -5.53
CA PRO A 413 25.14 -22.88 -4.74
C PRO A 413 23.98 -23.45 -5.58
N LEU A 414 23.61 -22.82 -6.70
CA LEU A 414 22.46 -23.25 -7.52
C LEU A 414 22.81 -24.27 -8.61
N MET A 415 24.01 -24.18 -9.19
CA MET A 415 24.40 -24.95 -10.38
C MET A 415 25.66 -25.80 -10.18
N ASN A 416 26.31 -25.71 -9.00
CA ASN A 416 27.62 -26.32 -8.75
C ASN A 416 28.67 -25.90 -9.81
N ALA A 417 28.59 -24.65 -10.29
CA ALA A 417 29.46 -24.11 -11.31
C ALA A 417 30.03 -22.74 -10.90
N THR A 418 31.27 -22.48 -11.26
CA THR A 418 31.92 -21.16 -11.14
C THR A 418 32.51 -20.75 -12.46
N THR A 419 32.66 -19.45 -12.65
CA THR A 419 33.28 -18.84 -13.83
C THR A 419 34.37 -17.87 -13.42
N THR A 420 35.34 -17.67 -14.32
CA THR A 420 36.33 -16.58 -14.29
C THR A 420 36.43 -15.97 -15.68
N GLY A 421 36.88 -14.72 -15.76
CA GLY A 421 36.95 -13.95 -17.00
C GLY A 421 35.96 -12.78 -17.01
N ASP A 422 36.01 -12.00 -18.07
CA ASP A 422 35.30 -10.73 -18.19
C ASP A 422 34.25 -10.81 -19.31
N ILE A 423 33.04 -10.32 -19.03
CA ILE A 423 32.01 -10.13 -20.06
C ILE A 423 31.89 -8.63 -20.29
N ASN A 424 32.36 -8.17 -21.44
CA ASN A 424 32.33 -6.77 -21.84
C ASN A 424 30.90 -6.30 -22.07
N GLU A 425 30.11 -7.07 -22.83
CA GLU A 425 28.74 -6.72 -23.16
C GLU A 425 27.85 -7.94 -23.41
N VAL A 426 26.64 -7.91 -22.87
CA VAL A 426 25.52 -8.79 -23.24
C VAL A 426 24.40 -7.91 -23.76
N ARG A 427 23.84 -8.26 -24.93
CA ARG A 427 22.61 -7.65 -25.46
C ARG A 427 21.57 -8.72 -25.74
N PHE A 428 20.31 -8.43 -25.45
CA PHE A 428 19.22 -9.30 -25.83
C PHE A 428 17.96 -8.54 -26.23
N VAL A 429 17.20 -9.17 -27.14
CA VAL A 429 15.82 -8.82 -27.48
C VAL A 429 15.00 -10.08 -27.25
N PHE A 430 14.09 -10.04 -26.29
CA PHE A 430 13.29 -11.16 -25.83
C PHE A 430 11.81 -10.87 -26.10
N ASN A 431 11.23 -11.50 -27.11
CA ASN A 431 9.81 -11.38 -27.44
C ASN A 431 9.09 -12.63 -26.93
N GLY A 432 8.27 -12.47 -25.89
CA GLY A 432 7.59 -13.58 -25.22
C GLY A 432 6.08 -13.43 -25.20
N ASN A 433 5.37 -14.54 -24.99
CA ASN A 433 3.94 -14.59 -24.75
C ASN A 433 3.59 -15.67 -23.70
N ARG A 434 2.33 -16.14 -23.67
CA ARG A 434 1.86 -17.22 -22.77
C ARG A 434 2.58 -18.55 -22.94
N GLU A 435 3.12 -18.83 -24.12
CA GLU A 435 3.54 -20.17 -24.55
C GLU A 435 5.04 -20.26 -24.81
N ASN A 436 5.59 -19.30 -25.54
CA ASN A 436 6.96 -19.35 -26.04
C ASN A 436 7.55 -17.95 -26.16
N ALA A 437 8.86 -17.92 -26.43
CA ALA A 437 9.59 -16.71 -26.68
C ALA A 437 10.67 -16.93 -27.72
N THR A 438 10.92 -15.88 -28.49
CA THR A 438 11.95 -15.83 -29.52
C THR A 438 12.68 -14.49 -29.47
N GLY A 439 13.84 -14.43 -30.13
CA GLY A 439 14.55 -13.18 -30.34
C GLY A 439 16.04 -13.37 -30.50
N THR A 440 16.81 -12.32 -30.19
CA THR A 440 18.25 -12.31 -30.42
C THR A 440 19.00 -12.19 -29.11
N PHE A 441 20.08 -12.94 -28.97
CA PHE A 441 21.06 -12.82 -27.90
C PHE A 441 22.42 -12.53 -28.50
N ALA A 442 23.21 -11.67 -27.87
CA ALA A 442 24.57 -11.40 -28.30
C ALA A 442 25.47 -11.16 -27.08
N ILE A 443 26.70 -11.64 -27.15
CA ILE A 443 27.69 -11.52 -26.07
C ILE A 443 29.08 -11.22 -26.62
N ASP A 444 29.83 -10.44 -25.85
CA ASP A 444 31.26 -10.16 -26.01
C ASP A 444 31.96 -10.43 -24.66
N TYR A 445 32.97 -11.29 -24.64
CA TYR A 445 33.66 -11.76 -23.44
C TYR A 445 35.10 -12.20 -23.71
N ASP A 446 35.94 -12.06 -22.69
CA ASP A 446 37.37 -12.38 -22.70
C ASP A 446 37.70 -13.39 -21.58
N ASP A 447 38.62 -14.31 -21.87
CA ASP A 447 39.20 -15.26 -20.91
C ASP A 447 38.19 -16.11 -20.10
N LEU A 448 37.02 -16.41 -20.69
CA LEU A 448 35.97 -17.15 -19.99
C LEU A 448 36.38 -18.59 -19.71
N LYS A 449 36.40 -18.96 -18.43
CA LYS A 449 36.68 -20.33 -17.97
C LYS A 449 35.61 -20.80 -17.01
N VAL A 450 35.31 -22.10 -17.06
CA VAL A 450 34.30 -22.76 -16.24
C VAL A 450 34.94 -23.76 -15.27
N GLY A 451 34.50 -23.71 -14.02
CA GLY A 451 34.77 -24.68 -12.99
C GLY A 451 33.51 -25.43 -12.59
N ILE A 452 33.45 -26.73 -12.87
CA ILE A 452 32.32 -27.59 -12.49
C ILE A 452 32.68 -28.37 -11.23
N TYR A 453 31.77 -28.38 -10.25
CA TYR A 453 31.90 -29.10 -8.99
C TYR A 453 31.11 -30.42 -9.02
N LYS A 454 31.48 -31.36 -8.15
CA LYS A 454 30.71 -32.60 -7.95
C LYS A 454 29.30 -32.28 -7.40
N LYS A 455 28.39 -33.26 -7.41
CA LYS A 455 27.00 -33.09 -6.92
C LYS A 455 26.91 -32.51 -5.51
N ASP A 456 27.89 -32.80 -4.65
CA ASP A 456 27.99 -32.25 -3.29
C ASP A 456 28.34 -30.75 -3.22
N GLY A 457 28.80 -30.15 -4.33
CA GLY A 457 29.27 -28.77 -4.45
C GLY A 457 30.60 -28.48 -3.72
N LYS A 458 31.23 -29.48 -3.08
CA LYS A 458 32.41 -29.28 -2.22
C LYS A 458 33.71 -29.43 -2.98
N LYS A 459 33.83 -30.48 -3.81
CA LYS A 459 35.06 -30.77 -4.56
C LYS A 459 34.89 -30.43 -6.04
N LYS A 460 35.85 -29.70 -6.61
CA LYS A 460 35.91 -29.43 -8.05
C LYS A 460 36.03 -30.76 -8.81
N ASN A 461 35.21 -30.94 -9.84
CA ASN A 461 35.33 -32.06 -10.75
C ASN A 461 36.36 -31.70 -11.83
N LYS A 462 37.64 -32.03 -11.58
CA LYS A 462 38.76 -31.64 -12.43
C LYS A 462 38.61 -32.12 -13.87
N VAL A 463 38.11 -33.34 -14.08
CA VAL A 463 37.91 -33.95 -15.41
C VAL A 463 36.80 -33.21 -16.18
N VAL A 464 35.62 -33.04 -15.57
CA VAL A 464 34.50 -32.34 -16.22
C VAL A 464 34.81 -30.85 -16.43
N SER A 465 35.57 -30.23 -15.53
CA SER A 465 36.04 -28.86 -15.73
C SER A 465 37.03 -28.76 -16.90
N ALA A 466 37.96 -29.70 -17.04
CA ALA A 466 38.90 -29.71 -18.16
C ALA A 466 38.19 -29.92 -19.50
N LEU A 467 37.23 -30.87 -19.56
CA LEU A 467 36.38 -31.07 -20.73
C LEU A 467 35.50 -29.84 -21.03
N GLY A 468 34.93 -29.22 -20.01
CA GLY A 468 34.16 -27.98 -20.14
C GLY A 468 34.99 -26.85 -20.75
N ASN A 469 36.21 -26.64 -20.25
CA ASN A 469 37.11 -25.61 -20.78
C ASN A 469 37.69 -25.94 -22.17
N LEU A 470 37.66 -27.20 -22.61
CA LEU A 470 38.00 -27.56 -24.00
C LEU A 470 36.87 -27.20 -24.98
N LEU A 471 35.63 -27.23 -24.51
CA LEU A 471 34.43 -26.96 -25.32
C LEU A 471 34.02 -25.48 -25.27
N VAL A 472 34.24 -24.82 -24.14
CA VAL A 472 33.99 -23.39 -23.95
C VAL A 472 34.97 -22.62 -24.84
N LYS A 473 34.43 -21.77 -25.73
CA LYS A 473 35.26 -20.76 -26.40
C LYS A 473 35.73 -19.76 -25.35
N ASN A 474 37.03 -19.50 -25.30
CA ASN A 474 37.60 -18.61 -24.30
C ASN A 474 37.35 -17.12 -24.59
N ASP A 475 37.13 -16.76 -25.86
CA ASP A 475 37.05 -15.37 -26.29
C ASP A 475 36.02 -15.19 -27.44
N THR A 476 35.49 -13.98 -27.55
CA THR A 476 34.73 -13.50 -28.69
C THR A 476 35.55 -12.74 -29.73
N ASP A 477 36.85 -12.58 -29.50
CA ASP A 477 37.83 -11.88 -30.33
C ASP A 477 37.47 -10.39 -30.50
N GLY A 478 36.87 -9.79 -29.46
CA GLY A 478 36.35 -8.42 -29.45
C GLY A 478 35.07 -8.19 -30.29
N GLU A 479 34.47 -9.25 -30.85
CA GLU A 479 33.23 -9.15 -31.63
C GLU A 479 32.00 -9.60 -30.85
N LEU A 480 30.89 -8.88 -31.00
CA LEU A 480 29.60 -9.26 -30.40
C LEU A 480 29.00 -10.48 -31.12
N LYS A 481 29.24 -11.68 -30.59
CA LYS A 481 28.74 -12.95 -31.17
C LYS A 481 27.24 -13.06 -30.96
N LYS A 482 26.47 -12.96 -32.05
CA LYS A 482 25.00 -12.93 -32.06
C LYS A 482 24.38 -14.26 -32.50
N VAL A 483 23.30 -14.66 -31.82
CA VAL A 483 22.50 -15.85 -32.10
C VAL A 483 21.00 -15.56 -32.02
N ASN A 484 20.20 -16.38 -32.69
CA ASN A 484 18.73 -16.39 -32.56
C ASN A 484 18.33 -17.47 -31.56
N VAL A 485 17.52 -17.10 -30.58
CA VAL A 485 17.11 -18.00 -29.49
C VAL A 485 15.62 -18.21 -29.53
N ALA A 486 15.19 -19.45 -29.31
CA ALA A 486 13.79 -19.82 -29.12
C ALA A 486 13.66 -20.71 -27.89
N VAL A 487 12.73 -20.41 -27.00
CA VAL A 487 12.48 -21.21 -25.78
C VAL A 487 10.99 -21.33 -25.47
N SER A 488 10.58 -22.49 -24.97
CA SER A 488 9.23 -22.73 -24.47
C SER A 488 9.08 -22.27 -23.02
N ARG A 489 7.91 -21.74 -22.68
CA ARG A 489 7.62 -21.25 -21.34
C ARG A 489 7.17 -22.37 -20.40
N SER A 490 7.78 -22.41 -19.22
CA SER A 490 7.21 -23.14 -18.08
C SER A 490 6.15 -22.28 -17.40
N LYS A 491 4.87 -22.63 -17.58
CA LYS A 491 3.73 -21.80 -17.14
C LYS A 491 3.60 -21.70 -15.61
N ASP A 492 4.17 -22.65 -14.88
CA ASP A 492 4.28 -22.68 -13.42
C ASP A 492 5.42 -21.78 -12.89
N LYS A 493 6.28 -21.24 -13.76
CA LYS A 493 7.41 -20.38 -13.38
C LYS A 493 7.19 -18.91 -13.79
N SER A 494 7.92 -18.02 -13.13
CA SER A 494 7.81 -16.56 -13.31
C SER A 494 8.36 -16.08 -14.66
N VAL A 495 8.05 -14.83 -15.03
CA VAL A 495 8.64 -14.17 -16.21
C VAL A 495 10.17 -14.11 -16.12
N PHE A 496 10.72 -13.93 -14.93
CA PHE A 496 12.18 -13.89 -14.74
C PHE A 496 12.82 -15.26 -14.96
N ASN A 497 12.17 -16.36 -14.58
CA ASN A 497 12.62 -17.69 -14.95
C ASN A 497 12.61 -17.87 -16.47
N PHE A 498 11.58 -17.34 -17.13
CA PHE A 498 11.45 -17.44 -18.58
C PHE A 498 12.55 -16.64 -19.31
N LEU A 499 12.80 -15.41 -18.87
CA LEU A 499 13.91 -14.58 -19.35
C LEU A 499 15.27 -15.27 -19.09
N TRP A 500 15.46 -15.83 -17.90
CA TRP A 500 16.68 -16.57 -17.57
C TRP A 500 16.90 -17.77 -18.50
N LYS A 501 15.85 -18.56 -18.79
CA LYS A 501 15.95 -19.67 -19.76
C LYS A 501 16.40 -19.18 -21.14
N PHE A 502 15.84 -18.06 -21.61
CA PHE A 502 16.23 -17.46 -22.88
C PHE A 502 17.71 -17.01 -22.88
N VAL A 503 18.14 -16.28 -21.85
CA VAL A 503 19.53 -15.83 -21.71
C VAL A 503 20.49 -17.02 -21.60
N MET A 504 20.13 -18.04 -20.81
CA MET A 504 20.92 -19.27 -20.66
C MET A 504 21.07 -20.01 -21.99
N GLU A 505 20.01 -20.08 -22.79
CA GLU A 505 20.06 -20.72 -24.11
C GLU A 505 20.95 -19.95 -25.09
N GLY A 506 20.85 -18.61 -25.09
CA GLY A 506 21.76 -17.75 -25.85
C GLY A 506 23.23 -17.97 -25.46
N LEU A 507 23.52 -18.00 -24.15
CA LEU A 507 24.85 -18.30 -23.64
C LEU A 507 25.38 -19.66 -24.11
N LYS A 508 24.55 -20.72 -24.07
CA LYS A 508 24.97 -22.04 -24.57
C LYS A 508 25.36 -21.98 -26.04
N GLN A 509 24.52 -21.38 -26.87
CA GLN A 509 24.74 -21.30 -28.33
C GLN A 509 25.98 -20.48 -28.70
N THR A 510 26.37 -19.50 -27.89
CA THR A 510 27.57 -18.67 -28.15
C THR A 510 28.84 -19.27 -27.55
N VAL A 511 28.76 -19.83 -26.34
CA VAL A 511 29.92 -20.28 -25.57
C VAL A 511 30.33 -21.72 -25.92
N LEU A 512 29.36 -22.60 -26.21
CA LEU A 512 29.64 -24.00 -26.57
C LEU A 512 29.86 -24.16 -28.08
N PRO A 513 30.56 -25.22 -28.53
CA PRO A 513 30.74 -25.50 -29.95
C PRO A 513 29.41 -25.99 -30.55
N LYS A 514 29.18 -25.69 -31.84
CA LYS A 514 28.00 -26.13 -32.61
C LYS A 514 27.73 -27.64 -32.62
N ILE A 515 28.71 -28.46 -32.25
CA ILE A 515 28.56 -29.93 -32.18
C ILE A 515 27.84 -30.36 -30.89
N VAL A 516 27.77 -29.47 -29.89
CA VAL A 516 27.21 -29.73 -28.55
C VAL A 516 25.87 -29.00 -28.33
N THR A 517 25.53 -28.05 -29.19
CA THR A 517 24.31 -27.22 -29.18
C THR A 517 23.38 -27.61 -30.30
#